data_AF-A0A1Y2LKD1-F1
#
_entry.id   AF-A0A1Y2LKD1-F1
#
_cell.length_a   1.000
_cell.length_b   1.000
_cell.length_c   1.000
_cell.angle_alpha   90.00
_cell.angle_beta   90.00
_cell.angle_gamma   90.00
#
_symmetry.space_group_name_H-M   'P 1'
#
loop_
_entity.id
_entity.type
_entity.pdbx_description
1 polymer ?
#
loop_
_entity_poly.entity_id
_entity_poly.type
_entity_poly.pdbx_seq_one_letter_code
_entity_poly.pdbx_strand_id
1 'polypeptide(L)'
;MTLRYPTDRNANAQSQDPKIASQLDLNLVNQRQRTYQMLAMQKDYYKVSNNMVPEAGVLDSLESVHDTIHNTVGNSGPGHMTNAAYSAFDPVFWLLHANIDRMTVLWQALNPDSWVANYSNPTATFTSDAGAYADEDTPLHPFHSNKAGDFWTSASVRDHTVFGYTYPELVGLSAQDTLVRRINRLYGDNAQSQFSWKLGDPLPRPPPGTEYTHNERRAIRMDSPQKGTIHYNYFANIKVQKSGSEGGYKIFVFAGDTNVADAGSSYDATAWMRDPSFVGFTGFQSTNGHGDGYAGDPNSKGDANGVVAMTSALEDRLRSGLLTSLDEAAVEKYLHKHMTWRITTVCL
;
A
#
# COMPACT_ATOMS: atom_id res chain seq x y z
N MET A 1 12.32 18.33 15.09
CA MET A 1 11.73 18.34 13.73
C MET A 1 11.74 16.91 13.25
N THR A 2 10.62 16.42 12.68
CA THR A 2 10.60 15.07 12.09
C THR A 2 11.39 15.04 10.79
N LEU A 3 11.96 13.88 10.48
CA LEU A 3 12.76 13.64 9.28
C LEU A 3 12.08 12.61 8.38
N ARG A 4 12.06 12.91 7.08
CA ARG A 4 11.48 12.09 6.01
C ARG A 4 12.59 11.71 5.05
N TYR A 5 12.76 10.43 4.78
CA TYR A 5 13.89 9.93 3.98
C TYR A 5 15.22 10.60 4.37
N PRO A 6 15.64 10.53 5.65
CA PRO A 6 16.82 11.24 6.11
C PRO A 6 18.08 10.80 5.36
N THR A 7 19.06 11.69 5.25
CA THR A 7 20.37 11.40 4.64
C THR A 7 21.12 10.27 5.36
N ASP A 8 20.97 10.21 6.67
CA ASP A 8 21.65 9.30 7.59
C ASP A 8 20.96 9.32 8.97
N ARG A 9 21.57 8.72 10.00
CA ARG A 9 21.04 8.64 11.37
C ARG A 9 21.60 9.70 12.33
N ASN A 10 22.40 10.65 11.86
CA ASN A 10 23.04 11.64 12.70
C ASN A 10 22.12 12.82 13.04
N ALA A 11 22.48 13.58 14.07
CA ALA A 11 21.70 14.74 14.54
C ALA A 11 21.53 15.87 13.50
N ASN A 12 22.41 15.94 12.49
CA ASN A 12 22.36 16.92 11.41
C ASN A 12 21.67 16.42 10.13
N ALA A 13 21.11 15.21 10.16
CA ALA A 13 20.43 14.62 9.01
C ALA A 13 19.32 15.53 8.46
N GLN A 14 19.16 15.52 7.14
CA GLN A 14 18.18 16.34 6.43
C GLN A 14 17.15 15.47 5.71
N SER A 15 15.91 15.95 5.60
CA SER A 15 14.89 15.28 4.81
C SER A 15 15.20 15.34 3.30
N GLN A 16 14.91 14.26 2.58
CA GLN A 16 15.11 14.16 1.12
C GLN A 16 13.78 14.02 0.37
N ASP A 17 12.90 15.02 0.48
CA ASP A 17 11.56 15.01 -0.13
C ASP A 17 11.53 14.69 -1.65
N PRO A 18 12.51 15.14 -2.49
CA PRO A 18 12.54 14.74 -3.90
C PRO A 18 12.69 13.24 -4.13
N LYS A 19 13.39 12.52 -3.24
CA LYS A 19 13.51 11.05 -3.33
C LYS A 19 12.18 10.37 -3.02
N ILE A 20 11.43 10.90 -2.04
CA ILE A 20 10.09 10.43 -1.70
C ILE A 20 9.15 10.60 -2.89
N ALA A 21 9.12 11.80 -3.48
CA ALA A 21 8.33 12.08 -4.67
C ALA A 21 8.70 11.11 -5.82
N SER A 22 10.00 10.90 -6.07
CA SER A 22 10.44 9.96 -7.10
C SER A 22 9.98 8.52 -6.84
N GLN A 23 10.02 8.03 -5.60
CA GLN A 23 9.54 6.68 -5.28
C GLN A 23 8.01 6.56 -5.38
N LEU A 24 7.26 7.57 -4.92
CA LEU A 24 5.81 7.60 -5.06
C LEU A 24 5.40 7.59 -6.53
N ASP A 25 6.08 8.40 -7.35
CA ASP A 25 5.89 8.39 -8.78
C ASP A 25 6.19 7.01 -9.33
N LEU A 26 7.39 6.47 -9.06
CA LEU A 26 7.85 5.18 -9.57
C LEU A 26 6.93 3.99 -9.21
N ASN A 27 6.25 4.02 -8.06
CA ASN A 27 5.31 2.99 -7.63
C ASN A 27 3.83 3.32 -7.90
N LEU A 28 3.52 4.48 -8.51
CA LEU A 28 2.14 4.99 -8.67
C LEU A 28 1.21 4.00 -9.37
N VAL A 29 1.68 3.40 -10.47
CA VAL A 29 0.93 2.42 -11.26
C VAL A 29 0.53 1.24 -10.37
N ASN A 30 1.48 0.72 -9.60
CA ASN A 30 1.24 -0.40 -8.70
C ASN A 30 0.26 -0.02 -7.59
N GLN A 31 0.50 1.09 -6.88
CA GLN A 31 -0.37 1.53 -5.78
C GLN A 31 -1.79 1.83 -6.22
N ARG A 32 -1.98 2.42 -7.41
CA ARG A 32 -3.32 2.64 -7.98
C ARG A 32 -4.02 1.32 -8.27
N GLN A 33 -3.33 0.37 -8.90
CA GLN A 33 -3.91 -0.93 -9.23
C GLN A 33 -4.30 -1.70 -7.96
N ARG A 34 -3.41 -1.72 -6.96
CA ARG A 34 -3.65 -2.27 -5.63
C ARG A 34 -4.89 -1.65 -4.97
N THR A 35 -4.96 -0.32 -4.92
CA THR A 35 -6.12 0.43 -4.39
C THR A 35 -7.40 0.05 -5.12
N TYR A 36 -7.38 -0.03 -6.45
CA TYR A 36 -8.54 -0.38 -7.25
C TYR A 36 -9.03 -1.80 -6.95
N GLN A 37 -8.12 -2.77 -6.99
CA GLN A 37 -8.42 -4.18 -6.79
C GLN A 37 -8.90 -4.44 -5.35
N MET A 38 -8.30 -3.79 -4.35
CA MET A 38 -8.77 -3.83 -2.97
C MET A 38 -10.23 -3.33 -2.85
N LEU A 39 -10.55 -2.13 -3.37
CA LEU A 39 -11.91 -1.58 -3.31
C LEU A 39 -12.92 -2.42 -4.11
N ALA A 40 -12.51 -2.97 -5.25
CA ALA A 40 -13.40 -3.70 -6.15
C ALA A 40 -13.65 -5.14 -5.68
N MET A 41 -12.64 -5.83 -5.14
CA MET A 41 -12.64 -7.28 -4.94
C MET A 41 -12.77 -7.70 -3.47
N GLN A 42 -12.29 -6.91 -2.50
CA GLN A 42 -12.44 -7.27 -1.08
C GLN A 42 -13.81 -6.84 -0.56
N LYS A 43 -14.61 -7.82 -0.10
CA LYS A 43 -15.99 -7.62 0.38
C LYS A 43 -16.16 -7.86 1.87
N ASP A 44 -15.15 -8.42 2.51
CA ASP A 44 -15.11 -8.71 3.94
C ASP A 44 -14.32 -7.65 4.70
N TYR A 45 -14.91 -7.08 5.76
CA TYR A 45 -14.29 -6.01 6.53
C TYR A 45 -12.98 -6.46 7.19
N TYR A 46 -12.94 -7.67 7.74
CA TYR A 46 -11.72 -8.18 8.36
C TYR A 46 -10.60 -8.29 7.34
N LYS A 47 -10.90 -8.77 6.13
CA LYS A 47 -9.90 -8.87 5.06
C LYS A 47 -9.42 -7.51 4.54
N VAL A 48 -10.29 -6.51 4.45
CA VAL A 48 -9.89 -5.19 3.93
C VAL A 48 -9.23 -4.31 4.99
N SER A 49 -9.53 -4.49 6.27
CA SER A 49 -9.13 -3.55 7.33
C SER A 49 -7.69 -3.70 7.77
N ASN A 50 -7.16 -4.93 7.79
CA ASN A 50 -5.86 -5.24 8.36
C ASN A 50 -5.01 -6.13 7.44
N ASN A 51 -3.70 -6.20 7.69
CA ASN A 51 -2.73 -6.98 6.92
C ASN A 51 -2.58 -8.43 7.42
N MET A 52 -3.37 -8.90 8.39
CA MET A 52 -3.29 -10.26 8.95
C MET A 52 -4.17 -11.30 8.24
N VAL A 53 -4.62 -10.99 7.01
CA VAL A 53 -5.58 -11.80 6.24
C VAL A 53 -5.09 -13.26 6.04
N PRO A 54 -5.89 -14.28 6.39
CA PRO A 54 -5.54 -15.68 6.12
C PRO A 54 -5.61 -16.02 4.62
N GLU A 55 -4.80 -17.01 4.23
CA GLU A 55 -4.49 -17.40 2.85
C GLU A 55 -5.73 -17.83 2.04
N ALA A 56 -6.25 -16.94 1.18
CA ALA A 56 -6.81 -17.21 -0.16
C ALA A 56 -7.33 -15.92 -0.82
N GLY A 57 -6.99 -15.70 -2.10
CA GLY A 57 -7.45 -14.57 -2.89
C GLY A 57 -6.49 -13.38 -2.92
N VAL A 58 -7.02 -12.17 -3.11
CA VAL A 58 -6.23 -10.92 -3.07
C VAL A 58 -5.91 -10.62 -1.61
N LEU A 59 -4.64 -10.70 -1.20
CA LEU A 59 -4.22 -10.47 0.19
C LEU A 59 -3.86 -9.00 0.46
N ASP A 60 -4.46 -8.08 -0.27
CA ASP A 60 -4.25 -6.64 -0.09
C ASP A 60 -5.32 -6.05 0.81
N SER A 61 -4.94 -5.03 1.56
CA SER A 61 -5.79 -4.39 2.57
C SER A 61 -5.46 -2.90 2.69
N LEU A 62 -6.34 -2.16 3.36
CA LEU A 62 -6.16 -0.75 3.69
C LEU A 62 -4.86 -0.56 4.46
N GLU A 63 -4.58 -1.42 5.44
CA GLU A 63 -3.33 -1.40 6.21
C GLU A 63 -2.11 -1.68 5.31
N SER A 64 -2.20 -2.59 4.33
CA SER A 64 -1.07 -2.89 3.45
C SER A 64 -0.73 -1.75 2.47
N VAL A 65 -1.75 -1.12 1.87
CA VAL A 65 -1.53 0.07 1.02
C VAL A 65 -1.06 1.28 1.84
N HIS A 66 -1.52 1.40 3.09
CA HIS A 66 -1.08 2.38 4.08
C HIS A 66 0.40 2.21 4.45
N ASP A 67 0.81 0.99 4.81
CA ASP A 67 2.17 0.65 5.23
C ASP A 67 3.19 0.95 4.14
N THR A 68 2.78 0.79 2.88
CA THR A 68 3.58 1.14 1.71
C THR A 68 3.95 2.62 1.70
N ILE A 69 3.02 3.52 2.04
CA ILE A 69 3.29 4.96 2.10
C ILE A 69 4.16 5.33 3.31
N HIS A 70 3.89 4.75 4.48
CA HIS A 70 4.74 4.91 5.67
C HIS A 70 6.21 4.58 5.37
N ASN A 71 6.45 3.42 4.75
CA ASN A 71 7.78 2.98 4.38
C ASN A 71 8.42 3.78 3.23
N THR A 72 7.62 4.41 2.38
CA THR A 72 8.13 5.30 1.32
C THR A 72 8.63 6.61 1.93
N VAL A 73 7.83 7.25 2.79
CA VAL A 73 8.17 8.53 3.42
C VAL A 73 9.27 8.36 4.46
N GLY A 74 9.20 7.28 5.25
CA GLY A 74 10.17 6.98 6.29
C GLY A 74 11.44 6.26 5.80
N ASN A 75 11.47 5.83 4.54
CA ASN A 75 12.55 5.07 3.91
C ASN A 75 12.98 3.79 4.66
N SER A 76 12.02 2.95 5.03
CA SER A 76 12.27 1.63 5.64
C SER A 76 13.24 1.63 6.82
N GLY A 77 13.28 2.68 7.64
CA GLY A 77 14.08 2.64 8.86
C GLY A 77 14.33 3.95 9.60
N PRO A 78 14.94 4.97 8.98
CA PRO A 78 15.49 6.09 9.75
C PRO A 78 14.53 7.28 9.84
N GLY A 79 13.53 7.35 8.96
CA GLY A 79 12.52 8.41 8.98
C GLY A 79 11.39 8.10 9.96
N HIS A 80 10.83 9.15 10.54
CA HIS A 80 9.82 9.05 11.61
C HIS A 80 8.56 8.33 11.15
N MET A 81 8.18 8.50 9.87
CA MET A 81 7.04 7.83 9.24
C MET A 81 7.19 6.31 9.08
N THR A 82 8.36 5.70 9.36
CA THR A 82 8.48 4.22 9.35
C THR A 82 8.00 3.59 10.66
N ASN A 83 8.12 4.31 11.78
CA ASN A 83 7.90 3.75 13.11
C ASN A 83 6.57 4.24 13.69
N ALA A 84 5.69 3.33 14.06
CA ALA A 84 4.38 3.66 14.62
C ALA A 84 4.46 4.61 15.84
N ALA A 85 5.50 4.48 16.68
CA ALA A 85 5.69 5.32 17.86
C ALA A 85 5.97 6.79 17.53
N TYR A 86 6.49 7.08 16.33
CA TYR A 86 6.93 8.43 15.93
C TYR A 86 6.20 9.00 14.73
N SER A 87 5.45 8.17 13.98
CA SER A 87 4.86 8.58 12.70
C SER A 87 3.89 9.75 12.86
N ALA A 88 3.08 9.76 13.92
CA ALA A 88 2.06 10.79 14.17
C ALA A 88 2.64 12.20 14.42
N PHE A 89 3.93 12.32 14.73
CA PHE A 89 4.59 13.62 14.89
C PHE A 89 4.89 14.31 13.55
N ASP A 90 4.91 13.57 12.44
CA ASP A 90 5.09 14.14 11.12
C ASP A 90 3.73 14.59 10.54
N PRO A 91 3.53 15.86 10.14
CA PRO A 91 2.25 16.33 9.62
C PRO A 91 1.68 15.54 8.43
N VAL A 92 2.52 14.86 7.64
CA VAL A 92 2.05 14.04 6.51
C VAL A 92 1.28 12.80 6.96
N PHE A 93 1.47 12.36 8.21
CA PHE A 93 0.69 11.30 8.85
C PHE A 93 -0.81 11.56 8.73
N TRP A 94 -1.24 12.76 9.11
CA TRP A 94 -2.65 13.12 9.13
C TRP A 94 -3.26 13.18 7.72
N LEU A 95 -2.46 13.54 6.70
CA LEU A 95 -2.90 13.52 5.31
C LEU A 95 -3.05 12.09 4.77
N LEU A 96 -2.11 11.20 5.12
CA LEU A 96 -2.21 9.78 4.80
C LEU A 96 -3.46 9.18 5.45
N HIS A 97 -3.66 9.38 6.75
CA HIS A 97 -4.80 8.82 7.48
C HIS A 97 -6.15 9.43 7.05
N ALA A 98 -6.20 10.71 6.66
CA ALA A 98 -7.42 11.29 6.05
C ALA A 98 -7.80 10.60 4.72
N ASN A 99 -6.81 10.13 3.96
CA ASN A 99 -7.05 9.36 2.74
C ASN A 99 -7.38 7.89 3.02
N ILE A 100 -6.84 7.29 4.09
CA ILE A 100 -7.23 5.95 4.54
C ILE A 100 -8.67 5.94 5.06
N ASP A 101 -9.08 6.97 5.81
CA ASP A 101 -10.47 7.16 6.20
C ASP A 101 -11.38 7.31 4.97
N ARG A 102 -10.96 8.13 3.99
CA ARG A 102 -11.64 8.23 2.69
C ARG A 102 -11.82 6.87 2.03
N MET A 103 -10.76 6.06 1.94
CA MET A 103 -10.85 4.73 1.34
C MET A 103 -11.76 3.79 2.14
N THR A 104 -11.75 3.87 3.47
CA THR A 104 -12.65 3.11 4.35
C THR A 104 -14.10 3.45 4.09
N VAL A 105 -14.43 4.75 4.04
CA VAL A 105 -15.78 5.24 3.78
C VAL A 105 -16.27 4.85 2.37
N LEU A 106 -15.41 4.95 1.35
CA LEU A 106 -15.74 4.48 0.00
C LEU A 106 -15.98 2.97 -0.04
N TRP A 107 -15.18 2.21 0.69
CA TRP A 107 -15.34 0.77 0.81
C TRP A 107 -16.65 0.41 1.53
N GLN A 108 -17.00 1.09 2.63
CA GLN A 108 -18.27 0.89 3.34
C GLN A 108 -19.47 1.13 2.43
N ALA A 109 -19.44 2.20 1.63
CA ALA A 109 -20.51 2.52 0.68
C ALA A 109 -20.65 1.47 -0.44
N LEU A 110 -19.58 0.77 -0.79
CA LEU A 110 -19.60 -0.35 -1.75
C LEU A 110 -20.02 -1.69 -1.11
N ASN A 111 -19.89 -1.82 0.22
CA ASN A 111 -20.07 -3.06 0.97
C ASN A 111 -20.94 -2.82 2.22
N PRO A 112 -22.20 -2.39 2.06
CA PRO A 112 -23.03 -1.92 3.17
C PRO A 112 -23.36 -3.01 4.19
N ASP A 113 -23.23 -4.29 3.85
CA ASP A 113 -23.57 -5.42 4.73
C ASP A 113 -22.37 -5.95 5.54
N SER A 114 -21.18 -5.36 5.35
CA SER A 114 -19.92 -5.84 5.93
C SER A 114 -19.34 -4.81 6.89
N TRP A 115 -19.07 -5.22 8.12
CA TRP A 115 -18.54 -4.33 9.17
C TRP A 115 -17.68 -5.10 10.18
N VAL A 116 -17.17 -4.37 11.18
CA VAL A 116 -16.34 -4.91 12.26
C VAL A 116 -17.06 -6.08 12.91
N ALA A 117 -16.42 -7.24 12.91
CA ALA A 117 -16.88 -8.44 13.60
C ALA A 117 -15.87 -8.84 14.68
N ASN A 118 -16.25 -9.80 15.52
CA ASN A 118 -15.44 -10.22 16.66
C ASN A 118 -14.20 -11.01 16.23
N TYR A 119 -13.01 -10.44 16.44
CA TYR A 119 -11.72 -11.07 16.14
C TYR A 119 -10.68 -10.79 17.23
N SER A 120 -9.74 -11.71 17.41
CA SER A 120 -8.60 -11.52 18.30
C SER A 120 -7.50 -10.69 17.64
N ASN A 121 -6.95 -9.71 18.36
CA ASN A 121 -5.74 -9.02 17.95
C ASN A 121 -4.51 -9.73 18.57
N PRO A 122 -3.61 -10.34 17.79
CA PRO A 122 -2.44 -11.03 18.33
C PRO A 122 -1.40 -10.07 18.92
N THR A 123 -1.50 -8.76 18.67
CA THR A 123 -0.57 -7.74 19.15
C THR A 123 -1.22 -6.92 20.28
N ALA A 124 -0.48 -6.73 21.37
CA ALA A 124 -0.93 -5.85 22.45
C ALA A 124 -0.97 -4.39 22.00
N THR A 125 -1.90 -3.62 22.57
CA THR A 125 -1.95 -2.16 22.45
C THR A 125 -1.79 -1.54 23.84
N PHE A 126 -1.79 -0.20 23.92
CA PHE A 126 -1.75 0.48 25.21
C PHE A 126 -2.91 0.08 26.15
N THR A 127 -4.07 -0.30 25.59
CA THR A 127 -5.31 -0.54 26.35
C THR A 127 -5.82 -1.98 26.25
N SER A 128 -5.12 -2.87 25.55
CA SER A 128 -5.56 -4.26 25.37
C SER A 128 -4.37 -5.21 25.31
N ASP A 129 -4.48 -6.32 26.02
CA ASP A 129 -3.47 -7.39 25.97
C ASP A 129 -3.41 -8.07 24.59
N ALA A 130 -2.28 -8.70 24.30
CA ALA A 130 -2.15 -9.56 23.13
C ALA A 130 -3.16 -10.73 23.21
N GLY A 131 -3.83 -11.02 22.11
CA GLY A 131 -4.89 -12.03 22.00
C GLY A 131 -6.27 -11.54 22.45
N ALA A 132 -6.41 -10.28 22.88
CA ALA A 132 -7.72 -9.71 23.23
C ALA A 132 -8.65 -9.72 22.02
N TYR A 133 -9.90 -10.12 22.25
CA TYR A 133 -10.97 -10.04 21.26
C TYR A 133 -11.54 -8.63 21.22
N ALA A 134 -11.82 -8.14 20.01
CA ALA A 134 -12.47 -6.87 19.76
C ALA A 134 -13.53 -7.04 18.66
N ASP A 135 -14.61 -6.29 18.81
CA ASP A 135 -15.76 -6.25 17.91
C ASP A 135 -16.24 -4.80 17.69
N GLU A 136 -17.42 -4.62 17.11
CA GLU A 136 -17.92 -3.28 16.80
C GLU A 136 -18.26 -2.42 18.03
N ASP A 137 -18.51 -3.05 19.18
CA ASP A 137 -18.90 -2.39 20.43
C ASP A 137 -17.70 -2.15 21.37
N THR A 138 -16.52 -2.63 21.00
CA THR A 138 -15.30 -2.45 21.78
C THR A 138 -14.93 -0.94 21.86
N PRO A 139 -14.68 -0.39 23.07
CA PRO A 139 -14.29 1.01 23.26
C PRO A 139 -13.00 1.40 22.51
N LEU A 140 -13.08 2.45 21.68
CA LEU A 140 -11.96 3.03 20.95
C LEU A 140 -11.24 4.05 21.85
N HIS A 141 -10.42 3.57 22.77
CA HIS A 141 -9.63 4.43 23.63
C HIS A 141 -8.60 5.27 22.84
N PRO A 142 -8.27 6.50 23.27
CA PRO A 142 -8.87 7.27 24.37
C PRO A 142 -9.99 8.22 23.91
N PHE A 143 -10.70 7.89 22.83
CA PHE A 143 -11.61 8.82 22.16
C PHE A 143 -12.98 8.84 22.84
N HIS A 144 -13.27 9.90 23.60
CA HIS A 144 -14.56 10.08 24.26
C HIS A 144 -15.63 10.64 23.33
N SER A 145 -16.85 10.11 23.40
CA SER A 145 -18.00 10.51 22.59
C SER A 145 -18.88 11.57 23.23
N ASN A 146 -18.77 11.76 24.54
CA ASN A 146 -19.54 12.76 25.27
C ASN A 146 -18.88 13.21 26.57
N LYS A 147 -19.51 14.17 27.26
CA LYS A 147 -19.04 14.72 28.54
C LYS A 147 -19.12 13.75 29.72
N ALA A 148 -19.93 12.71 29.63
CA ALA A 148 -20.05 11.69 30.68
C ALA A 148 -18.83 10.75 30.70
N GLY A 149 -18.01 10.78 29.65
CA GLY A 149 -16.80 9.97 29.53
C GLY A 149 -17.00 8.67 28.77
N ASP A 150 -18.16 8.46 28.12
CA ASP A 150 -18.35 7.31 27.24
C ASP A 150 -17.35 7.37 26.07
N PHE A 151 -16.93 6.20 25.58
CA PHE A 151 -16.02 6.10 24.45
C PHE A 151 -16.79 5.98 23.13
N TRP A 152 -16.15 6.38 22.03
CA TRP A 152 -16.58 5.96 20.70
C TRP A 152 -16.36 4.45 20.55
N THR A 153 -17.21 3.80 19.77
CA THR A 153 -17.08 2.41 19.31
C THR A 153 -17.16 2.38 17.79
N SER A 154 -16.67 1.31 17.16
CA SER A 154 -16.77 1.15 15.69
C SER A 154 -18.23 1.18 15.20
N ALA A 155 -19.18 0.67 16.00
CA ALA A 155 -20.61 0.77 15.72
C ALA A 155 -21.09 2.23 15.68
N SER A 156 -20.69 3.04 16.67
CA SER A 156 -21.09 4.45 16.78
C SER A 156 -20.48 5.38 15.71
N VAL A 157 -19.38 4.96 15.08
CA VAL A 157 -18.69 5.75 14.03
C VAL A 157 -18.82 5.13 12.64
N ARG A 158 -19.66 4.10 12.47
CA ARG A 158 -19.92 3.50 11.16
C ARG A 158 -20.47 4.53 10.17
N ASP A 159 -21.34 5.43 10.65
CA ASP A 159 -21.69 6.66 9.94
C ASP A 159 -20.69 7.76 10.29
N HIS A 160 -19.72 7.98 9.41
CA HIS A 160 -18.68 9.00 9.58
C HIS A 160 -19.23 10.43 9.67
N THR A 161 -20.45 10.67 9.20
CA THR A 161 -21.05 12.02 9.19
C THR A 161 -21.37 12.53 10.59
N VAL A 162 -21.35 11.67 11.62
CA VAL A 162 -21.43 12.07 13.04
C VAL A 162 -20.35 13.08 13.43
N PHE A 163 -19.21 13.06 12.73
CA PHE A 163 -18.11 14.01 12.92
C PHE A 163 -18.20 15.27 12.04
N GLY A 164 -19.29 15.44 11.29
CA GLY A 164 -19.55 16.64 10.50
C GLY A 164 -18.77 16.74 9.19
N TYR A 165 -18.23 15.62 8.68
CA TYR A 165 -17.54 15.58 7.39
C TYR A 165 -18.10 14.52 6.45
N THR A 166 -17.77 14.65 5.16
CA THR A 166 -17.97 13.62 4.14
C THR A 166 -16.98 13.82 2.99
N TYR A 167 -16.97 12.90 2.03
CA TYR A 167 -16.08 12.91 0.88
C TYR A 167 -16.79 13.28 -0.42
N PRO A 168 -16.15 14.03 -1.33
CA PRO A 168 -16.77 14.48 -2.59
C PRO A 168 -17.35 13.34 -3.43
N GLU A 169 -16.73 12.16 -3.39
CA GLU A 169 -17.17 10.97 -4.13
C GLU A 169 -18.54 10.45 -3.71
N LEU A 170 -19.00 10.77 -2.50
CA LEU A 170 -20.32 10.38 -1.99
C LEU A 170 -21.41 11.42 -2.23
N VAL A 171 -21.04 12.66 -2.57
CA VAL A 171 -22.00 13.76 -2.70
C VAL A 171 -22.66 13.74 -4.08
N GLY A 172 -24.00 13.84 -4.11
CA GLY A 172 -24.76 14.01 -5.35
C GLY A 172 -24.76 12.78 -6.26
N LEU A 173 -24.71 11.57 -5.70
CA LEU A 173 -24.80 10.33 -6.46
C LEU A 173 -26.16 10.21 -7.17
N SER A 174 -26.16 9.65 -8.38
CA SER A 174 -27.36 9.43 -9.19
C SER A 174 -27.28 8.12 -9.97
N ALA A 175 -28.38 7.73 -10.62
CA ALA A 175 -28.41 6.56 -11.50
C ALA A 175 -27.40 6.66 -12.67
N GLN A 176 -27.00 7.88 -13.07
CA GLN A 176 -26.02 8.16 -14.14
C GLN A 176 -24.61 8.47 -13.61
N ASP A 177 -24.45 8.81 -12.33
CA ASP A 177 -23.17 9.06 -11.67
C ASP A 177 -23.06 8.28 -10.36
N THR A 178 -22.82 6.98 -10.49
CA THR A 178 -22.70 6.03 -9.37
C THR A 178 -21.31 6.09 -8.77
N LEU A 179 -21.18 5.71 -7.49
CA LEU A 179 -19.89 5.58 -6.81
C LEU A 179 -18.90 4.69 -7.58
N VAL A 180 -19.36 3.55 -8.12
CA VAL A 180 -18.53 2.65 -8.96
C VAL A 180 -17.91 3.38 -10.15
N ARG A 181 -18.69 4.23 -10.85
CA ARG A 181 -18.18 5.04 -11.98
C ARG A 181 -17.15 6.06 -11.52
N ARG A 182 -17.33 6.70 -10.35
CA ARG A 182 -16.35 7.64 -9.79
C ARG A 182 -15.05 6.93 -9.41
N ILE A 183 -15.13 5.76 -8.78
CA ILE A 183 -13.98 4.92 -8.45
C ILE A 183 -13.25 4.47 -9.72
N ASN A 184 -13.97 4.01 -10.75
CA ASN A 184 -13.37 3.66 -12.04
C ASN A 184 -12.67 4.85 -12.71
N ARG A 185 -13.19 6.08 -12.57
CA ARG A 185 -12.54 7.31 -13.07
C ARG A 185 -11.30 7.72 -12.29
N LEU A 186 -11.12 7.23 -11.06
CA LEU A 186 -9.96 7.54 -10.20
C LEU A 186 -8.88 6.47 -10.25
N TYR A 187 -9.28 5.20 -10.30
CA TYR A 187 -8.35 4.08 -10.12
C TYR A 187 -8.41 3.02 -11.23
N GLY A 188 -9.53 2.88 -11.96
CA GLY A 188 -9.68 1.89 -13.02
C GLY A 188 -8.87 2.21 -14.27
N ASP A 189 -8.84 1.31 -15.26
CA ASP A 189 -8.01 1.32 -16.48
C ASP A 189 -7.91 2.67 -17.21
N ASN A 190 -9.00 3.43 -17.29
CA ASN A 190 -9.06 4.72 -18.00
C ASN A 190 -8.90 5.94 -17.09
N ALA A 191 -8.53 5.77 -15.82
CA ALA A 191 -8.48 6.89 -14.89
C ALA A 191 -7.41 7.92 -15.30
N GLN A 192 -7.86 9.17 -15.38
CA GLN A 192 -7.05 10.34 -15.67
C GLN A 192 -6.53 10.89 -14.35
N SER A 193 -5.27 11.37 -14.33
CA SER A 193 -4.80 12.10 -13.16
C SER A 193 -5.66 13.35 -12.98
N GLN A 194 -6.24 13.53 -11.79
CA GLN A 194 -6.98 14.76 -11.46
C GLN A 194 -6.05 15.96 -11.21
N PHE A 195 -4.74 15.72 -11.14
CA PHE A 195 -3.73 16.73 -10.92
C PHE A 195 -2.65 16.66 -12.01
N SER A 196 -2.29 17.81 -12.57
CA SER A 196 -1.14 17.94 -13.48
C SER A 196 0.09 18.35 -12.67
N TRP A 197 0.81 17.39 -12.11
CA TRP A 197 2.12 17.66 -11.50
C TRP A 197 3.22 17.53 -12.56
N LYS A 198 4.22 18.43 -12.52
CA LYS A 198 5.48 18.18 -13.22
C LYS A 198 6.21 17.10 -12.41
N LEU A 199 6.27 15.88 -12.94
CA LEU A 199 7.07 14.79 -12.36
C LEU A 199 8.50 15.31 -12.09
N GLY A 200 9.03 15.03 -10.90
CA GLY A 200 10.41 15.36 -10.55
C GLY A 200 11.37 14.49 -11.35
N ASP A 201 12.27 15.12 -12.10
CA ASP A 201 13.29 14.58 -13.00
C ASP A 201 12.83 13.60 -14.11
N PRO A 202 13.27 13.80 -15.37
CA PRO A 202 13.01 12.83 -16.44
C PRO A 202 13.60 11.45 -16.07
N LEU A 203 12.81 10.40 -16.22
CA LEU A 203 13.29 9.02 -16.10
C LEU A 203 14.39 8.76 -17.17
N PRO A 204 15.46 8.02 -16.85
CA PRO A 204 16.44 7.58 -17.84
C PRO A 204 15.75 6.91 -19.02
N ARG A 205 16.12 7.28 -20.25
CA ARG A 205 15.65 6.57 -21.44
C ARG A 205 16.25 5.16 -21.44
N PRO A 206 15.46 4.11 -21.69
CA PRO A 206 16.00 2.76 -21.80
C PRO A 206 16.97 2.65 -23.00
N PRO A 207 17.94 1.72 -22.96
CA PRO A 207 18.84 1.44 -24.08
C PRO A 207 18.09 1.10 -25.39
N PRO A 208 18.62 1.45 -26.57
CA PRO A 208 18.04 1.06 -27.85
C PRO A 208 17.90 -0.48 -27.95
N GLY A 209 16.72 -0.97 -28.33
CA GLY A 209 16.44 -2.42 -28.41
C GLY A 209 15.85 -3.03 -27.13
N THR A 210 15.74 -2.24 -26.04
CA THR A 210 14.85 -2.56 -24.92
C THR A 210 13.59 -1.72 -25.09
N GLU A 211 12.62 -2.20 -25.87
CA GLU A 211 11.34 -1.51 -26.13
C GLU A 211 10.43 -1.47 -24.88
N TYR A 212 11.00 -1.14 -23.71
CA TYR A 212 10.25 -0.79 -22.53
C TYR A 212 9.92 0.69 -22.57
N THR A 213 8.88 1.03 -23.30
CA THR A 213 8.26 2.33 -23.12
C THR A 213 7.54 2.35 -21.78
N HIS A 214 8.25 2.68 -20.70
CA HIS A 214 7.65 3.17 -19.46
C HIS A 214 7.06 4.57 -19.73
N ASN A 215 6.23 4.67 -20.77
CA ASN A 215 5.77 5.90 -21.40
C ASN A 215 5.38 6.88 -20.31
N GLU A 216 6.21 7.92 -20.20
CA GLU A 216 5.85 9.26 -19.76
C GLU A 216 4.50 9.30 -19.03
N ARG A 217 4.52 9.26 -17.69
CA ARG A 217 3.36 9.36 -16.77
C ARG A 217 2.54 10.66 -16.89
N ARG A 218 2.46 11.25 -18.08
CA ARG A 218 1.63 12.40 -18.43
C ARG A 218 0.18 12.01 -18.68
N ALA A 219 -0.10 10.74 -18.97
CA ALA A 219 -1.44 10.17 -18.97
C ALA A 219 -1.35 8.67 -18.75
N ILE A 220 -1.85 8.19 -17.62
CA ILE A 220 -1.96 6.74 -17.35
C ILE A 220 -3.10 6.21 -18.24
N ARG A 221 -2.78 5.84 -19.48
CA ARG A 221 -3.67 5.01 -20.31
C ARG A 221 -3.29 3.56 -20.05
N MET A 222 -4.14 2.85 -19.32
CA MET A 222 -4.04 1.41 -19.08
C MET A 222 -5.17 0.72 -19.84
N ASP A 223 -5.26 0.91 -21.15
CA ASP A 223 -6.17 0.07 -21.92
C ASP A 223 -5.72 -1.38 -21.80
N SER A 224 -6.50 -2.20 -21.10
CA SER A 224 -6.22 -3.62 -20.94
C SER A 224 -6.25 -4.27 -22.34
N PRO A 225 -5.20 -5.02 -22.73
CA PRO A 225 -5.18 -5.76 -23.99
C PRO A 225 -6.03 -7.03 -23.91
N GLN A 226 -6.60 -7.36 -22.74
CA GLN A 226 -7.44 -8.53 -22.54
C GLN A 226 -8.72 -8.39 -23.37
N LYS A 227 -8.94 -9.34 -24.29
CA LYS A 227 -10.12 -9.41 -25.16
C LYS A 227 -10.96 -10.62 -24.76
N GLY A 228 -12.27 -10.43 -24.63
CA GLY A 228 -13.21 -11.50 -24.35
C GLY A 228 -14.03 -11.24 -23.08
N THR A 229 -14.69 -12.28 -22.57
CA THR A 229 -15.54 -12.22 -21.38
C THR A 229 -14.81 -12.58 -20.08
N ILE A 230 -13.60 -13.16 -20.18
CA ILE A 230 -12.78 -13.57 -19.04
C ILE A 230 -11.61 -12.58 -18.93
N HIS A 231 -11.48 -11.98 -17.75
CA HIS A 231 -10.38 -11.08 -17.42
C HIS A 231 -9.58 -11.67 -16.25
N TYR A 232 -8.29 -11.87 -16.46
CA TYR A 232 -7.35 -12.33 -15.45
C TYR A 232 -6.78 -11.15 -14.66
N ASN A 233 -6.70 -11.34 -13.35
CA ASN A 233 -5.98 -10.45 -12.44
C ASN A 233 -4.87 -11.24 -11.75
N TYR A 234 -3.65 -10.75 -11.88
CA TYR A 234 -2.43 -11.35 -11.36
C TYR A 234 -1.86 -10.54 -10.20
N PHE A 235 -1.48 -11.26 -9.14
CA PHE A 235 -0.98 -10.69 -7.89
C PHE A 235 0.24 -11.49 -7.42
N ALA A 236 1.29 -10.78 -6.97
CA ALA A 236 2.33 -11.36 -6.15
C ALA A 236 1.94 -11.14 -4.68
N ASN A 237 1.36 -12.17 -4.07
CA ASN A 237 1.03 -12.19 -2.64
C ASN A 237 2.32 -12.40 -1.83
N ILE A 238 2.59 -11.52 -0.89
CA ILE A 238 3.81 -11.50 -0.08
C ILE A 238 3.41 -11.63 1.38
N LYS A 239 3.84 -12.72 2.00
CA LYS A 239 3.65 -12.98 3.43
C LYS A 239 4.97 -12.85 4.15
N VAL A 240 4.97 -12.07 5.23
CA VAL A 240 6.14 -11.83 6.08
C VAL A 240 5.78 -12.12 7.52
N GLN A 241 6.73 -12.60 8.29
CA GLN A 241 6.60 -12.61 9.75
C GLN A 241 7.15 -11.26 10.24
N LYS A 242 6.30 -10.43 10.84
CA LYS A 242 6.75 -9.15 11.42
C LYS A 242 7.82 -9.49 12.48
N SER A 243 9.08 -9.15 12.19
CA SER A 243 10.19 -9.33 13.13
C SER A 243 10.35 -8.12 14.04
N GLY A 244 10.92 -8.34 15.22
CA GLY A 244 11.31 -7.33 16.22
C GLY A 244 12.25 -6.20 15.75
N SER A 245 12.50 -6.04 14.45
CA SER A 245 13.52 -5.13 13.90
C SER A 245 13.11 -3.66 13.99
N GLU A 246 14.12 -2.80 14.21
CA GLU A 246 14.02 -1.35 14.44
C GLU A 246 13.40 -0.55 13.28
N GLY A 247 13.14 -1.17 12.13
CA GLY A 247 12.49 -0.51 11.01
C GLY A 247 11.69 -1.44 10.13
N GLY A 248 10.87 -0.81 9.29
CA GLY A 248 10.06 -1.48 8.29
C GLY A 248 10.91 -2.00 7.14
N TYR A 249 10.26 -2.70 6.24
CA TYR A 249 10.90 -3.28 5.06
C TYR A 249 10.01 -3.07 3.84
N LYS A 250 10.65 -2.89 2.69
CA LYS A 250 9.98 -2.87 1.38
C LYS A 250 10.43 -4.09 0.60
N ILE A 251 9.47 -4.79 0.00
CA ILE A 251 9.73 -5.91 -0.90
C ILE A 251 9.37 -5.47 -2.30
N PHE A 252 10.37 -5.48 -3.18
CA PHE A 252 10.31 -5.05 -4.57
C PHE A 252 10.20 -6.30 -5.46
N VAL A 253 9.33 -6.27 -6.45
CA VAL A 253 9.15 -7.37 -7.41
C VAL A 253 9.55 -6.88 -8.80
N PHE A 254 10.23 -7.77 -9.52
CA PHE A 254 10.72 -7.57 -10.88
C PHE A 254 10.20 -8.72 -11.76
N ALA A 255 9.87 -8.40 -13.00
CA ALA A 255 9.43 -9.35 -14.02
C ALA A 255 10.16 -9.06 -15.34
N GLY A 256 11.26 -9.78 -15.55
CA GLY A 256 12.19 -9.62 -16.67
C GLY A 256 13.64 -9.81 -16.23
N ASP A 257 14.56 -9.72 -17.19
CA ASP A 257 15.99 -9.75 -16.90
C ASP A 257 16.38 -8.45 -16.17
N THR A 258 17.09 -8.57 -15.06
CA THR A 258 17.51 -7.41 -14.24
C THR A 258 18.98 -7.49 -13.88
N ASN A 259 19.63 -6.33 -13.83
CA ASN A 259 20.99 -6.18 -13.31
C ASN A 259 21.00 -5.67 -11.87
N VAL A 260 19.83 -5.54 -11.23
CA VAL A 260 19.72 -5.16 -9.82
C VAL A 260 20.35 -6.26 -8.97
N ALA A 261 21.40 -5.93 -8.23
CA ALA A 261 22.12 -6.88 -7.37
C ALA A 261 21.18 -7.60 -6.40
N ASP A 262 21.39 -8.91 -6.19
CA ASP A 262 20.60 -9.74 -5.27
C ASP A 262 20.79 -9.37 -3.79
N ALA A 263 21.91 -8.74 -3.44
CA ALA A 263 22.22 -8.24 -2.10
C ALA A 263 23.30 -7.14 -2.18
N GLY A 264 23.32 -6.26 -1.17
CA GLY A 264 24.42 -5.29 -0.99
C GLY A 264 24.04 -3.85 -1.28
N SER A 265 23.86 -3.10 -0.19
CA SER A 265 24.18 -1.68 -0.04
C SER A 265 23.73 -0.72 -1.14
N SER A 266 22.46 -0.30 -1.09
CA SER A 266 22.24 1.15 -1.09
C SER A 266 20.93 1.48 -0.40
N TYR A 267 20.94 2.54 0.39
CA TYR A 267 19.77 3.18 0.99
C TYR A 267 18.81 3.76 -0.07
N ASP A 268 19.20 3.72 -1.35
CA ASP A 268 18.51 4.34 -2.46
C ASP A 268 17.92 3.31 -3.42
N ALA A 269 16.81 2.72 -3.00
CA ALA A 269 16.01 1.82 -3.83
C ALA A 269 15.48 2.48 -5.12
N THR A 270 15.58 3.81 -5.24
CA THR A 270 15.16 4.55 -6.44
C THR A 270 15.91 4.07 -7.69
N ALA A 271 17.16 3.61 -7.56
CA ALA A 271 17.90 3.03 -8.68
C ALA A 271 17.27 1.70 -9.14
N TRP A 272 16.85 0.85 -8.21
CA TRP A 272 16.18 -0.41 -8.53
C TRP A 272 14.82 -0.18 -9.20
N MET A 273 14.09 0.83 -8.73
CA MET A 273 12.79 1.20 -9.27
C MET A 273 12.85 1.79 -10.69
N ARG A 274 14.03 2.14 -11.18
CA ARG A 274 14.27 2.60 -12.56
C ARG A 274 14.66 1.46 -13.50
N ASP A 275 14.83 0.24 -13.00
CA ASP A 275 15.08 -0.94 -13.81
C ASP A 275 13.84 -1.26 -14.67
N PRO A 276 13.97 -1.56 -15.98
CA PRO A 276 12.83 -1.89 -16.85
C PRO A 276 11.99 -3.09 -16.40
N SER A 277 12.60 -4.02 -15.66
CA SER A 277 11.90 -5.18 -15.12
C SER A 277 11.08 -4.86 -13.86
N PHE A 278 11.28 -3.69 -13.22
CA PHE A 278 10.57 -3.32 -12.00
C PHE A 278 9.05 -3.28 -12.20
N VAL A 279 8.32 -3.94 -11.30
CA VAL A 279 6.84 -4.01 -11.34
C VAL A 279 6.20 -3.13 -10.27
N GLY A 280 6.75 -3.16 -9.06
CA GLY A 280 6.21 -2.46 -7.92
C GLY A 280 6.81 -2.95 -6.60
N PHE A 281 6.41 -2.31 -5.51
CA PHE A 281 6.77 -2.76 -4.16
C PHE A 281 5.60 -2.60 -3.19
N THR A 282 5.65 -3.40 -2.13
CA THR A 282 4.84 -3.22 -0.92
C THR A 282 5.74 -2.96 0.28
N GLY A 283 5.27 -2.12 1.21
CA GLY A 283 5.95 -1.85 2.47
C GLY A 283 5.24 -2.52 3.64
N PHE A 284 5.99 -2.78 4.70
CA PHE A 284 5.49 -3.33 5.96
C PHE A 284 6.00 -2.45 7.09
N GLN A 285 5.07 -1.83 7.83
CA GLN A 285 5.45 -0.88 8.88
C GLN A 285 6.00 -1.60 10.10
N SER A 286 7.00 -0.99 10.77
CA SER A 286 7.46 -1.49 12.06
C SER A 286 6.58 -0.94 13.19
N THR A 287 6.10 -1.87 14.01
CA THR A 287 5.35 -1.58 15.25
C THR A 287 6.26 -1.55 16.47
N ASN A 288 7.56 -1.81 16.32
CA ASN A 288 8.51 -1.87 17.44
C ASN A 288 9.10 -0.48 17.69
N GLY A 289 8.72 0.12 18.81
CA GLY A 289 9.42 1.28 19.36
C GLY A 289 10.49 0.81 20.36
N HIS A 290 11.75 1.18 20.17
CA HIS A 290 12.73 1.22 21.26
C HIS A 290 12.51 2.45 22.18
N GLY A 291 11.25 2.83 22.41
CA GLY A 291 10.89 3.74 23.48
C GLY A 291 10.54 2.89 24.69
N ASP A 292 11.13 3.19 25.84
CA ASP A 292 11.14 2.42 27.10
C ASP A 292 9.78 2.12 27.77
N GLY A 293 8.69 1.93 27.01
CA GLY A 293 7.34 1.74 27.53
C GLY A 293 6.52 0.59 26.93
N TYR A 294 6.87 0.08 25.74
CA TYR A 294 6.20 -1.10 25.16
C TYR A 294 7.21 -1.89 24.33
N ALA A 295 7.97 -2.76 25.00
CA ALA A 295 8.57 -3.90 24.32
C ALA A 295 7.42 -4.87 24.02
N GLY A 296 6.84 -4.81 22.82
CA GLY A 296 6.08 -5.95 22.32
C GLY A 296 6.92 -7.21 22.46
N ASP A 297 6.29 -8.36 22.76
CA ASP A 297 7.03 -9.61 22.90
C ASP A 297 7.88 -9.82 21.63
N PRO A 298 9.23 -9.89 21.75
CA PRO A 298 10.09 -10.12 20.60
C PRO A 298 9.83 -11.47 19.92
N ASN A 299 9.06 -12.36 20.57
CA ASN A 299 8.57 -13.62 20.03
C ASN A 299 7.14 -13.57 19.48
N SER A 300 6.44 -12.42 19.53
CA SER A 300 5.12 -12.26 18.93
C SER A 300 5.24 -12.32 17.40
N LYS A 301 4.98 -13.51 16.85
CA LYS A 301 4.98 -13.76 15.41
C LYS A 301 3.61 -13.36 14.85
N GLY A 302 3.50 -12.12 14.39
CA GLY A 302 2.36 -11.69 13.57
C GLY A 302 2.70 -11.89 12.10
N ASP A 303 1.94 -12.74 11.41
CA ASP A 303 1.98 -12.76 9.95
C ASP A 303 1.40 -11.45 9.42
N ALA A 304 2.05 -10.86 8.42
CA ALA A 304 1.53 -9.73 7.67
C ALA A 304 1.58 -10.02 6.18
N ASN A 305 0.60 -9.49 5.48
CA ASN A 305 0.44 -9.68 4.05
C ASN A 305 0.56 -8.36 3.32
N GLY A 306 1.14 -8.43 2.13
CA GLY A 306 1.11 -7.35 1.17
C GLY A 306 1.10 -7.90 -0.24
N VAL A 307 0.87 -7.00 -1.18
CA VAL A 307 0.65 -7.36 -2.58
C VAL A 307 1.48 -6.46 -3.48
N VAL A 308 2.04 -7.05 -4.52
CA VAL A 308 2.44 -6.31 -5.71
C VAL A 308 1.51 -6.71 -6.84
N ALA A 309 0.77 -5.74 -7.39
CA ALA A 309 -0.14 -5.99 -8.51
C ALA A 309 0.66 -6.26 -9.79
N MET A 310 0.45 -7.41 -10.42
CA MET A 310 1.27 -7.88 -11.56
C MET A 310 0.58 -7.68 -12.91
N THR A 311 -0.74 -7.39 -12.91
CA THR A 311 -1.55 -7.45 -14.15
C THR A 311 -1.08 -6.43 -15.19
N SER A 312 -0.94 -5.15 -14.83
CA SER A 312 -0.48 -4.11 -15.78
C SER A 312 0.91 -4.45 -16.34
N ALA A 313 1.80 -4.95 -15.50
CA ALA A 313 3.13 -5.36 -15.93
C ALA A 313 3.04 -6.51 -16.94
N LEU A 314 2.29 -7.58 -16.66
CA LEU A 314 2.12 -8.71 -17.58
C LEU A 314 1.44 -8.31 -18.89
N GLU A 315 0.48 -7.38 -18.84
CA GLU A 315 -0.14 -6.80 -20.04
C GLU A 315 0.88 -6.03 -20.90
N ASP A 316 1.82 -5.31 -20.29
CA ASP A 316 2.93 -4.69 -21.02
C ASP A 316 3.83 -5.73 -21.68
N ARG A 317 4.10 -6.87 -21.00
CA ARG A 317 4.90 -7.97 -21.57
C ARG A 317 4.16 -8.66 -22.72
N LEU A 318 2.84 -8.74 -22.66
CA LEU A 318 2.02 -9.22 -23.77
C LEU A 318 2.12 -8.26 -24.97
N ARG A 319 2.00 -6.95 -24.72
CA ARG A 319 2.12 -5.92 -25.77
C ARG A 319 3.48 -5.92 -26.45
N SER A 320 4.56 -6.13 -25.70
CA SER A 320 5.93 -6.18 -26.24
C SER A 320 6.31 -7.53 -26.85
N GLY A 321 5.41 -8.53 -26.83
CA GLY A 321 5.66 -9.86 -27.36
C GLY A 321 6.57 -10.74 -26.48
N LEU A 322 6.91 -10.30 -25.27
CA LEU A 322 7.68 -11.08 -24.28
C LEU A 322 6.84 -12.16 -23.59
N LEU A 323 5.52 -11.98 -23.56
CA LEU A 323 4.54 -12.94 -23.06
C LEU A 323 3.57 -13.30 -24.20
N THR A 324 3.26 -14.58 -24.35
CA THR A 324 2.44 -15.08 -25.47
C THR A 324 0.95 -14.89 -25.28
N SER A 325 0.46 -15.02 -24.04
CA SER A 325 -0.93 -14.76 -23.65
C SER A 325 -1.01 -14.50 -22.15
N LEU A 326 -2.15 -13.98 -21.71
CA LEU A 326 -2.46 -13.81 -20.29
C LEU A 326 -3.19 -15.03 -19.71
N ASP A 327 -3.10 -16.20 -20.35
CA ASP A 327 -3.62 -17.43 -19.79
C ASP A 327 -2.67 -17.95 -18.70
N GLU A 328 -3.25 -18.65 -17.72
CA GLU A 328 -2.54 -19.12 -16.52
C GLU A 328 -1.22 -19.85 -16.86
N ALA A 329 -1.26 -20.83 -17.78
CA ALA A 329 -0.08 -21.61 -18.16
C ALA A 329 1.04 -20.77 -18.81
N ALA A 330 0.68 -19.73 -19.57
CA ALA A 330 1.66 -18.85 -20.20
C ALA A 330 2.31 -17.92 -19.17
N VAL A 331 1.50 -17.35 -18.27
CA VAL A 331 1.96 -16.47 -17.19
C VAL A 331 2.80 -17.24 -16.17
N GLU A 332 2.37 -18.43 -15.76
CA GLU A 332 3.11 -19.31 -14.86
C GLU A 332 4.52 -19.58 -15.39
N LYS A 333 4.62 -20.05 -16.64
CA LYS A 333 5.91 -20.33 -17.28
C LYS A 333 6.80 -19.08 -17.36
N TYR A 334 6.22 -17.91 -17.65
CA TYR A 334 6.97 -16.66 -17.73
C TYR A 334 7.49 -16.23 -16.35
N LEU A 335 6.63 -16.19 -15.34
CA LEU A 335 6.98 -15.75 -13.99
C LEU A 335 7.99 -16.70 -13.33
N HIS A 336 7.88 -18.01 -13.53
CA HIS A 336 8.88 -18.97 -13.02
C HIS A 336 10.30 -18.69 -13.52
N LYS A 337 10.44 -18.14 -14.72
CA LYS A 337 11.74 -17.87 -15.33
C LYS A 337 12.25 -16.45 -15.07
N HIS A 338 11.34 -15.48 -14.98
CA HIS A 338 11.69 -14.06 -15.05
C HIS A 338 11.27 -13.25 -13.81
N MET A 339 10.53 -13.83 -12.86
CA MET A 339 10.16 -13.13 -11.64
C MET A 339 11.26 -13.23 -10.59
N THR A 340 11.73 -12.08 -10.11
CA THR A 340 12.66 -11.98 -8.99
C THR A 340 12.17 -10.95 -7.99
N TRP A 341 12.75 -10.95 -6.79
CA TRP A 341 12.40 -9.98 -5.75
C TRP A 341 13.64 -9.49 -5.00
N ARG A 342 13.53 -8.31 -4.39
CA ARG A 342 14.55 -7.69 -3.53
C ARG A 342 13.89 -7.16 -2.26
N ILE A 343 14.66 -7.06 -1.20
CA ILE A 343 14.21 -6.47 0.07
C ILE A 343 15.13 -5.33 0.47
N THR A 344 14.56 -4.21 0.91
CA THR A 344 15.32 -3.20 1.66
C THR A 344 15.00 -3.35 3.14
N THR A 345 16.04 -3.57 3.94
CA THR A 345 15.97 -3.51 5.39
C THR A 345 16.69 -2.28 5.90
N VAL A 346 16.48 -1.95 7.17
CA VAL A 346 17.38 -1.06 7.91
C VAL A 346 18.81 -1.57 7.79
N CYS A 347 19.75 -0.73 7.39
CA CYS A 347 21.17 -1.00 7.58
C CYS A 347 21.51 -0.60 9.03
N LEU A 348 22.01 -1.56 9.82
CA LEU A 348 22.55 -1.31 11.16
C LEU A 348 23.75 -0.37 11.09
#